data_AF-A0A914IPA8-F1
#
_entry.id   AF-A0A914IPA8-F1
#
_cell.length_a   1.000
_cell.length_b   1.000
_cell.length_c   1.000
_cell.angle_alpha   90.00
_cell.angle_beta   90.00
_cell.angle_gamma   90.00
#
_symmetry.space_group_name_H-M   'P 1'
#
loop_
_entity.id
_entity.type
_entity.pdbx_description
1 polymer ?
#
loop_
_entity_poly.entity_id
_entity_poly.type
_entity_poly.pdbx_seq_one_letter_code
_entity_poly.pdbx_strand_id
1 'polypeptide(L)'
;MVTMLPLDVTPSSTSTVDLRTLRAVRVLRPLKLVSGIPSLQVVLKSILCAMAPLLQIGLLVLFAIVIFAIIGLEFYSGIFHSACYNPVGEIINLSERPFPCSNKSSSTGAYNCDVPGTVCLNQWIGPNYGITSFDNIAFAMITVFQCITMEGWTTVMFYVSLTGDNVFALHSSYGSLGQMQVD
;
A
#
# COMPACT_ATOMS: atom_id res chain seq x y z
N MET A 1 -1.91 17.41 -53.22
CA MET A 1 -1.29 18.11 -52.07
C MET A 1 -0.38 17.13 -51.36
N VAL A 2 0.89 17.09 -51.79
CA VAL A 2 2.13 16.74 -51.04
C VAL A 2 2.10 15.52 -50.08
N THR A 3 2.47 14.36 -50.65
CA THR A 3 3.47 13.34 -50.19
C THR A 3 3.53 12.78 -48.74
N MET A 4 3.40 11.44 -48.70
CA MET A 4 4.28 10.42 -48.05
C MET A 4 4.22 10.14 -46.53
N LEU A 5 3.78 8.90 -46.23
CA LEU A 5 4.10 7.93 -45.14
C LEU A 5 5.58 7.94 -44.63
N PRO A 6 6.02 7.06 -43.68
CA PRO A 6 5.42 6.44 -42.47
C PRO A 6 6.40 6.43 -41.24
N LEU A 7 6.05 5.78 -40.10
CA LEU A 7 6.96 5.30 -39.00
C LEU A 7 7.67 6.42 -38.18
N ASP A 8 7.87 6.41 -36.86
CA ASP A 8 8.26 5.38 -35.91
C ASP A 8 7.77 5.75 -34.48
N VAL A 9 6.99 4.87 -33.83
CA VAL A 9 6.98 4.78 -32.36
C VAL A 9 8.11 3.81 -31.98
N THR A 10 9.35 4.28 -32.11
CA THR A 10 10.49 3.66 -31.44
C THR A 10 10.60 4.24 -30.03
N PRO A 11 10.80 3.42 -28.99
CA PRO A 11 11.05 3.91 -27.64
C PRO A 11 12.45 4.51 -27.62
N SER A 12 12.58 5.80 -27.90
CA SER A 12 13.83 6.51 -27.73
C SER A 12 13.98 6.94 -26.28
N SER A 13 14.79 6.18 -25.55
CA SER A 13 15.51 6.58 -24.35
C SER A 13 16.46 7.76 -24.64
N THR A 14 15.90 8.88 -25.10
CA THR A 14 16.61 10.15 -25.19
C THR A 14 16.36 10.90 -23.90
N SER A 15 17.41 11.02 -23.09
CA SER A 15 17.52 11.84 -21.90
C SER A 15 17.22 13.31 -22.21
N THR A 16 15.93 13.65 -22.36
CA THR A 16 15.44 15.02 -22.21
C THR A 16 15.46 15.30 -20.71
N VAL A 17 16.59 15.75 -20.20
CA VAL A 17 16.64 16.37 -18.87
C VAL A 17 15.66 17.54 -18.90
N ASP A 18 14.48 17.29 -18.36
CA ASP A 18 13.33 18.19 -18.39
C ASP A 18 13.74 19.55 -17.80
N LEU A 19 13.63 20.60 -18.62
CA LEU A 19 13.84 21.98 -18.18
C LEU A 19 12.89 22.38 -17.02
N ARG A 20 11.84 21.58 -16.79
CA ARG A 20 10.94 21.62 -15.63
C ARG A 20 11.64 21.16 -14.34
N THR A 21 12.36 20.05 -14.37
CA THR A 21 13.12 19.52 -13.23
C THR A 21 14.29 20.43 -12.85
N LEU A 22 14.95 21.06 -13.83
CA LEU A 22 16.01 22.06 -13.58
C LEU A 22 15.51 23.36 -12.94
N ARG A 23 14.22 23.72 -13.13
CA ARG A 23 13.59 24.84 -12.40
C ARG A 23 13.27 24.47 -10.96
N ALA A 24 12.97 23.20 -10.66
CA ALA A 24 12.74 22.71 -9.31
C ALA A 24 14.01 22.80 -8.42
N VAL A 25 15.21 22.71 -9.00
CA VAL A 25 16.50 22.89 -8.28
C VAL A 25 16.60 24.25 -7.57
N ARG A 26 15.83 25.25 -8.01
CA ARG A 26 15.76 26.56 -7.34
C ARG A 26 15.10 26.49 -5.96
N VAL A 27 14.31 25.44 -5.66
CA VAL A 27 13.72 25.18 -4.33
C VAL A 27 14.77 24.81 -3.29
N LEU A 28 15.98 24.40 -3.71
CA LEU A 28 17.11 24.13 -2.81
C LEU A 28 17.95 25.38 -2.47
N ARG A 29 17.68 26.55 -3.09
CA ARG A 29 18.41 27.79 -2.79
C ARG A 29 18.32 28.24 -1.31
N PRO A 30 17.21 28.08 -0.58
CA PRO A 30 17.12 28.41 0.84
C PRO A 30 18.16 27.68 1.71
N LEU A 31 18.56 26.45 1.34
CA LEU A 31 19.60 25.69 2.04
C LEU A 31 21.00 26.34 1.92
N LYS A 32 21.27 27.08 0.85
CA LYS A 32 22.53 27.86 0.73
C LYS A 32 22.55 29.11 1.62
N LEU A 33 21.39 29.70 1.90
CA LEU A 33 21.24 30.85 2.80
C LEU A 33 21.52 30.44 4.26
N VAL A 34 21.10 29.23 4.65
CA VAL A 34 21.42 28.59 5.94
C VAL A 34 22.94 28.38 6.12
N SER A 35 23.67 28.09 5.04
CA SER A 35 25.14 27.97 5.07
C SER A 35 25.88 29.31 5.05
N GLY A 36 25.21 30.45 4.90
CA GLY A 36 25.86 31.77 4.95
C GLY A 36 26.11 32.30 6.37
N ILE A 37 25.34 31.81 7.37
CA ILE A 37 25.39 32.29 8.74
C ILE A 37 25.98 31.19 9.65
N PRO A 38 27.14 31.42 10.30
CA PRO A 38 27.85 30.40 11.06
C PRO A 38 27.01 29.82 12.22
N SER A 39 26.10 30.60 12.78
CA SER A 39 25.18 30.17 13.85
C SER A 39 24.21 29.07 13.41
N LEU A 40 23.75 29.08 12.16
CA LEU A 40 22.77 28.10 11.66
C LEU A 40 23.45 26.81 11.18
N GLN A 41 24.71 26.89 10.73
CA GLN A 41 25.52 25.72 10.39
C GLN A 41 25.80 24.84 11.62
N VAL A 42 26.05 25.45 12.79
CA VAL A 42 26.24 24.72 14.05
C VAL A 42 25.01 23.90 14.40
N VAL A 43 23.81 24.47 14.22
CA VAL A 43 22.55 23.77 14.46
C VAL A 43 22.37 22.60 13.48
N LEU A 44 22.54 22.81 12.18
CA LEU A 44 22.42 21.72 11.18
C LEU A 44 23.43 20.60 11.42
N LYS A 45 24.68 20.94 11.73
CA LYS A 45 25.74 19.97 12.05
C LYS A 45 25.37 19.15 13.29
N SER A 46 24.81 19.78 14.31
CA SER A 46 24.35 19.07 15.52
C SER A 46 23.22 18.07 15.22
N ILE A 47 22.29 18.42 14.33
CA ILE A 47 21.21 17.52 13.89
C ILE A 47 21.79 16.33 13.11
N LEU A 48 22.67 16.56 12.13
CA LEU A 48 23.27 15.47 11.34
C LEU A 48 24.12 14.53 12.20
N CYS A 49 24.85 15.05 13.18
CA CYS A 49 25.58 14.22 14.15
C CYS A 49 24.64 13.39 15.04
N ALA A 50 23.45 13.90 15.38
CA ALA A 50 22.45 13.16 16.15
C ALA A 50 21.69 12.09 15.33
N MET A 51 21.60 12.23 14.00
CA MET A 51 20.95 11.24 13.12
C MET A 51 21.78 9.97 12.92
N ALA A 52 23.11 10.03 13.02
CA ALA A 52 23.99 8.88 12.87
C ALA A 52 23.70 7.73 13.87
N PRO A 53 23.58 7.96 15.20
CA PRO A 53 23.21 6.90 16.13
C PRO A 53 21.76 6.41 15.94
N LEU A 54 20.84 7.29 15.51
CA LEU A 54 19.45 6.92 15.25
C LEU A 54 19.31 5.96 14.06
N LEU A 55 20.21 6.02 13.09
CA LEU A 55 20.22 5.11 11.94
C LEU A 55 20.39 3.65 12.37
N GLN A 56 21.17 3.39 13.42
CA GLN A 56 21.38 2.01 13.90
C GLN A 56 20.10 1.39 14.49
N ILE A 57 19.32 2.17 15.24
CA ILE A 57 17.96 1.76 15.67
C ILE A 57 17.02 1.69 14.47
N GLY A 58 17.13 2.64 13.52
CA GLY A 58 16.36 2.63 12.28
C GLY A 58 16.57 1.36 11.46
N LEU A 59 17.79 0.84 11.41
CA LEU A 59 18.12 -0.42 10.72
C LEU A 59 17.46 -1.62 11.40
N LEU A 60 17.43 -1.64 12.74
CA LEU A 60 16.70 -2.66 13.50
C LEU A 60 15.19 -2.62 13.18
N VAL A 61 14.59 -1.43 13.14
CA VAL A 61 13.17 -1.25 12.79
C VAL A 61 12.90 -1.66 11.34
N LEU A 62 13.77 -1.29 10.40
CA LEU A 62 13.66 -1.68 9.00
C LEU A 62 13.68 -3.21 8.84
N PHE A 63 14.57 -3.90 9.57
CA PHE A 63 14.60 -5.35 9.57
C PHE A 63 13.29 -5.97 10.10
N ALA A 64 12.75 -5.41 11.18
CA ALA A 64 11.45 -5.83 11.70
C ALA A 64 10.30 -5.59 10.69
N ILE A 65 10.31 -4.46 9.98
CA ILE A 65 9.33 -4.16 8.91
C ILE A 65 9.36 -5.24 7.84
N VAL A 66 10.55 -5.67 7.40
CA VAL A 66 10.68 -6.73 6.38
C VAL A 66 10.06 -8.04 6.87
N ILE A 67 10.32 -8.45 8.12
CA ILE A 67 9.75 -9.67 8.68
C ILE A 67 8.22 -9.60 8.72
N PHE A 68 7.66 -8.51 9.26
CA PHE A 68 6.21 -8.33 9.32
C PHE A 68 5.57 -8.19 7.94
N ALA A 69 6.27 -7.63 6.96
CA ALA A 69 5.80 -7.54 5.58
C ALA A 69 5.72 -8.91 4.90
N ILE A 70 6.71 -9.80 5.11
CA ILE A 70 6.68 -11.17 4.58
C ILE A 70 5.52 -11.95 5.22
N ILE A 71 5.37 -11.87 6.55
CA ILE A 71 4.24 -12.50 7.24
C ILE A 71 2.92 -11.94 6.69
N GLY A 72 2.77 -10.62 6.61
CA GLY A 72 1.55 -10.02 6.09
C GLY A 72 1.23 -10.44 4.65
N LEU A 73 2.24 -10.59 3.79
CA LEU A 73 2.06 -11.04 2.40
C LEU A 73 1.54 -12.47 2.32
N GLU A 74 2.12 -13.39 3.10
CA GLU A 74 1.68 -14.80 3.11
C GLU A 74 0.23 -14.96 3.61
N PHE A 75 -0.19 -14.13 4.58
CA PHE A 75 -1.51 -14.26 5.19
C PHE A 75 -2.60 -13.41 4.53
N TYR A 76 -2.24 -12.24 3.99
CA TYR A 76 -3.20 -11.23 3.51
C TYR A 76 -3.05 -10.88 2.03
N SER A 77 -2.38 -11.74 1.25
CA SER A 77 -2.32 -11.59 -0.20
C SER A 77 -3.72 -11.71 -0.83
N GLY A 78 -4.10 -10.75 -1.67
CA GLY A 78 -5.31 -10.77 -2.49
C GLY A 78 -6.61 -10.36 -1.78
N ILE A 79 -6.64 -10.26 -0.45
CA ILE A 79 -7.87 -10.00 0.31
C ILE A 79 -8.38 -8.56 0.18
N PHE A 80 -7.50 -7.63 -0.21
CA PHE A 80 -7.83 -6.21 -0.35
C PHE A 80 -8.48 -5.86 -1.69
N HIS A 81 -8.64 -6.82 -2.61
CA HIS A 81 -9.18 -6.61 -3.96
C HIS A 81 -10.70 -6.81 -4.07
N SER A 82 -11.36 -7.06 -2.93
CA SER A 82 -12.80 -7.31 -2.85
C SER A 82 -13.56 -6.03 -2.50
N ALA A 83 -14.60 -5.66 -3.23
CA ALA A 83 -15.49 -4.56 -2.86
C ALA A 83 -16.94 -4.85 -3.27
N CYS A 84 -17.89 -4.11 -2.70
CA CYS A 84 -19.31 -4.23 -3.05
C CYS A 84 -19.62 -3.46 -4.34
N TYR A 85 -20.12 -4.16 -5.34
CA TYR A 85 -20.51 -3.62 -6.63
C TYR A 85 -22.02 -3.60 -6.80
N ASN A 86 -22.51 -2.54 -7.43
CA ASN A 86 -23.88 -2.45 -7.94
C ASN A 86 -24.08 -3.33 -9.18
N PRO A 87 -25.33 -3.61 -9.60
CA PRO A 87 -25.62 -4.33 -10.84
C PRO A 87 -25.14 -3.58 -12.11
N VAL A 88 -24.81 -2.29 -11.97
CA VAL A 88 -24.23 -1.42 -13.01
C VAL A 88 -22.70 -1.56 -13.09
N GLY A 89 -22.05 -2.23 -12.12
CA GLY A 89 -20.60 -2.43 -12.07
C GLY A 89 -19.82 -1.29 -11.40
N GLU A 90 -20.49 -0.43 -10.63
CA GLU A 90 -19.86 0.64 -9.85
C GLU A 90 -19.66 0.24 -8.38
N ILE A 91 -18.55 0.67 -7.78
CA ILE A 91 -18.25 0.46 -6.35
C ILE A 91 -19.16 1.36 -5.52
N ILE A 92 -19.84 0.77 -4.54
CA ILE A 92 -20.73 1.49 -3.64
C ILE A 92 -19.93 1.87 -2.41
N ASN A 93 -19.79 3.18 -2.18
CA ASN A 93 -19.18 3.70 -0.98
C ASN A 93 -20.28 3.82 0.10
N LEU A 94 -20.40 2.80 0.97
CA LEU A 94 -21.29 2.87 2.14
C LEU A 94 -20.75 3.81 3.23
N SER A 95 -19.48 4.22 3.13
CA SER A 95 -18.82 5.16 4.04
C SER A 95 -17.96 6.15 3.24
N GLU A 96 -17.27 7.07 3.91
CA GLU A 96 -16.40 8.08 3.30
C GLU A 96 -15.29 7.46 2.42
N ARG A 97 -14.96 6.18 2.65
CA ARG A 97 -14.05 5.38 1.82
C ARG A 97 -14.60 3.97 1.60
N PRO A 98 -14.35 3.34 0.43
CA PRO A 98 -14.67 1.95 0.20
C PRO A 98 -13.84 1.04 1.12
N PHE A 99 -14.42 -0.08 1.51
CA PHE A 99 -13.81 -1.07 2.39
C PHE A 99 -14.07 -2.47 1.83
N PRO A 100 -13.21 -3.45 2.16
CA PRO A 100 -13.30 -4.76 1.57
C PRO A 100 -14.49 -5.55 2.12
N CYS A 101 -15.04 -6.39 1.26
CA CYS A 101 -16.13 -7.32 1.59
C CYS A 101 -15.65 -8.76 1.44
N SER A 102 -16.42 -9.68 2.01
CA SER A 102 -16.24 -11.12 1.83
C SER A 102 -17.54 -11.72 1.28
N ASN A 103 -17.44 -12.90 0.66
CA ASN A 103 -18.61 -13.72 0.30
C ASN A 103 -18.75 -14.92 1.27
N LYS A 104 -18.07 -14.86 2.43
CA LYS A 104 -18.12 -15.88 3.46
C LYS A 104 -19.34 -15.67 4.37
N SER A 105 -19.80 -16.74 5.01
CA SER A 105 -20.96 -16.68 5.91
C SER A 105 -20.71 -15.68 7.06
N SER A 106 -21.75 -14.91 7.41
CA SER A 106 -21.73 -13.91 8.50
C SER A 106 -21.32 -14.48 9.87
N SER A 107 -21.35 -15.81 10.04
CA SER A 107 -20.82 -16.50 11.24
C SER A 107 -19.32 -16.32 11.43
N THR A 108 -18.58 -15.87 10.41
CA THR A 108 -17.13 -15.64 10.46
C THR A 108 -16.77 -14.20 10.89
N GLY A 109 -17.77 -13.32 11.08
CA GLY A 109 -17.55 -11.89 11.36
C GLY A 109 -17.11 -11.08 10.13
N ALA A 110 -17.14 -11.68 8.94
CA ALA A 110 -16.85 -11.02 7.68
C ALA A 110 -17.98 -10.07 7.27
N TYR A 111 -17.63 -8.97 6.63
CA TYR A 111 -18.60 -8.01 6.11
C TYR A 111 -19.17 -8.47 4.78
N ASN A 112 -20.50 -8.58 4.74
CA ASN A 112 -21.27 -8.86 3.54
C ASN A 112 -22.00 -7.59 3.10
N CYS A 113 -22.17 -7.42 1.79
CA CYS A 113 -22.86 -6.27 1.22
C CYS A 113 -24.35 -6.32 1.61
N ASP A 114 -24.77 -5.46 2.54
CA ASP A 114 -26.14 -5.46 3.10
C ASP A 114 -27.17 -4.76 2.18
N VAL A 115 -26.70 -4.05 1.16
CA VAL A 115 -27.56 -3.32 0.22
C VAL A 115 -28.16 -4.30 -0.81
N PRO A 116 -29.49 -4.28 -1.02
CA PRO A 116 -30.15 -5.21 -1.93
C PRO A 116 -29.68 -5.01 -3.38
N GLY A 117 -29.33 -6.12 -4.04
CA GLY A 117 -28.84 -6.12 -5.42
C GLY A 117 -27.34 -5.88 -5.57
N THR A 118 -26.60 -5.79 -4.47
CA THR A 118 -25.14 -5.58 -4.49
C THR A 118 -24.41 -6.89 -4.28
N VAL A 119 -23.27 -7.05 -4.96
CA VAL A 119 -22.49 -8.28 -4.93
C VAL A 119 -21.03 -7.97 -4.60
N CYS A 120 -20.42 -8.81 -3.77
CA CYS A 120 -19.00 -8.70 -3.44
C CYS A 120 -18.17 -9.28 -4.59
N LEU A 121 -17.36 -8.46 -5.26
CA LEU A 121 -16.51 -8.86 -6.38
C LEU A 121 -15.04 -8.52 -6.12
N ASN A 122 -14.14 -9.41 -6.56
CA ASN A 122 -12.68 -9.29 -6.41
C ASN A 122 -12.04 -8.47 -7.56
N GLN A 123 -12.67 -7.38 -7.97
CA GLN A 123 -12.22 -6.54 -9.09
C GLN A 123 -11.69 -5.17 -8.65
N TRP A 124 -11.67 -4.91 -7.35
CA TRP A 124 -11.21 -3.63 -6.82
C TRP A 124 -9.68 -3.59 -6.82
N ILE A 125 -9.09 -2.47 -7.26
CA ILE A 125 -7.63 -2.24 -7.19
C ILE A 125 -7.09 -2.22 -5.75
N GLY A 126 -7.98 -2.04 -4.77
CA GLY A 126 -7.66 -1.98 -3.36
C GLY A 126 -7.67 -0.55 -2.77
N PRO A 127 -7.55 -0.44 -1.44
CA PRO A 127 -7.64 0.82 -0.74
C PRO A 127 -6.46 1.73 -1.08
N ASN A 128 -6.70 3.05 -0.99
CA ASN A 128 -5.71 4.08 -1.33
C ASN A 128 -5.06 3.87 -2.70
N TYR A 129 -5.87 3.57 -3.73
CA TYR A 129 -5.41 3.30 -5.10
C TYR A 129 -4.46 2.08 -5.22
N GLY A 130 -4.62 1.09 -4.35
CA GLY A 130 -3.81 -0.13 -4.32
C GLY A 130 -2.47 -0.01 -3.58
N ILE A 131 -2.17 1.16 -2.98
CA ILE A 131 -0.94 1.37 -2.21
C ILE A 131 -0.97 0.59 -0.89
N THR A 132 -2.11 0.57 -0.20
CA THR A 132 -2.29 -0.19 1.03
C THR A 132 -2.75 -1.60 0.69
N SER A 133 -1.79 -2.48 0.44
CA SER A 133 -2.01 -3.86 0.01
C SER A 133 -0.85 -4.76 0.45
N PHE A 134 -1.08 -6.08 0.46
CA PHE A 134 -0.09 -7.09 0.83
C PHE A 134 0.27 -8.02 -0.33
N ASP A 135 -0.03 -7.65 -1.58
CA ASP A 135 0.22 -8.51 -2.75
C ASP A 135 1.67 -8.48 -3.23
N ASN A 136 2.39 -7.41 -2.88
CA ASN A 136 3.80 -7.23 -3.23
C ASN A 136 4.59 -6.82 -2.01
N ILE A 137 5.84 -7.29 -1.92
CA ILE A 137 6.71 -6.99 -0.78
C ILE A 137 6.92 -5.50 -0.56
N ALA A 138 7.03 -4.69 -1.63
CA ALA A 138 7.20 -3.25 -1.53
C ALA A 138 5.97 -2.54 -0.94
N PHE A 139 4.77 -2.89 -1.39
CA PHE A 139 3.52 -2.33 -0.86
C PHE A 139 3.23 -2.84 0.56
N ALA A 140 3.56 -4.10 0.85
CA ALA A 140 3.48 -4.65 2.20
C ALA A 140 4.40 -3.90 3.17
N MET A 141 5.66 -3.61 2.78
CA MET A 141 6.58 -2.81 3.60
C MET A 141 6.07 -1.39 3.86
N ILE A 142 5.49 -0.72 2.84
CA ILE A 142 4.90 0.62 3.00
C ILE A 142 3.70 0.57 3.95
N THR A 143 2.85 -0.44 3.82
CA THR A 143 1.66 -0.63 4.67
C THR A 143 2.07 -0.92 6.12
N VAL A 144 3.06 -1.79 6.35
CA VAL A 144 3.59 -2.09 7.69
C VAL A 144 4.27 -0.86 8.30
N PHE A 145 5.04 -0.10 7.51
CA PHE A 145 5.63 1.15 7.96
C PHE A 145 4.55 2.13 8.43
N GLN A 146 3.49 2.30 7.63
CA GLN A 146 2.34 3.13 7.99
C GLN A 146 1.71 2.69 9.32
N CYS A 147 1.55 1.38 9.55
CA CYS A 147 1.04 0.84 10.81
C CYS A 147 1.96 1.16 12.00
N ILE A 148 3.27 1.02 11.86
CA ILE A 148 4.25 1.31 12.93
C ILE A 148 4.29 2.79 13.26
N THR A 149 4.12 3.68 12.26
CA THR A 149 4.02 5.12 12.49
C THR A 149 2.71 5.56 13.15
N MET A 150 1.79 4.62 13.43
CA MET A 150 0.49 4.86 14.07
C MET A 150 -0.46 5.76 13.27
N GLU A 151 -0.26 5.86 11.96
CA GLU A 151 -1.10 6.67 11.07
C GLU A 151 -1.97 5.76 10.21
N GLY A 152 -3.28 5.71 10.47
CA GLY A 152 -4.21 4.87 9.70
C GLY A 152 -4.06 3.35 9.92
N TRP A 153 -3.35 2.92 10.98
CA TRP A 153 -3.20 1.51 11.35
C TRP A 153 -4.56 0.83 11.66
N THR A 154 -5.49 1.56 12.28
CA THR A 154 -6.84 1.06 12.58
C THR A 154 -7.60 0.76 11.31
N THR A 155 -7.43 1.57 10.27
CA THR A 155 -8.06 1.36 8.97
C THR A 155 -7.60 0.05 8.34
N VAL A 156 -6.29 -0.24 8.37
CA VAL A 156 -5.74 -1.51 7.89
C VAL A 156 -6.27 -2.69 8.72
N MET A 157 -6.33 -2.54 10.05
CA MET A 157 -6.92 -3.54 10.95
C MET A 157 -8.39 -3.82 10.59
N PHE A 158 -9.19 -2.78 10.33
CA PHE A 158 -10.59 -2.94 9.94
C PHE A 158 -10.71 -3.64 8.60
N TYR A 159 -9.89 -3.28 7.61
CA TYR A 159 -9.91 -3.95 6.32
C TYR A 159 -9.65 -5.45 6.42
N VAL A 160 -8.63 -5.87 7.18
CA VAL A 160 -8.36 -7.29 7.44
C VAL A 160 -9.55 -7.93 8.16
N SER A 161 -10.10 -7.28 9.18
CA SER A 161 -11.22 -7.81 9.96
C SER A 161 -12.47 -8.06 9.12
N LEU A 162 -12.78 -7.14 8.20
CA LEU A 162 -13.98 -7.19 7.36
C LEU A 162 -13.90 -8.26 6.27
N THR A 163 -12.71 -8.69 5.86
CA THR A 163 -12.54 -9.80 4.91
C THR A 163 -12.85 -11.17 5.52
N GLY A 164 -12.88 -11.28 6.86
CA GLY A 164 -13.11 -12.54 7.56
C GLY A 164 -11.98 -13.57 7.36
N ASP A 165 -10.80 -13.11 6.97
CA ASP A 165 -9.57 -13.90 6.90
C ASP A 165 -8.80 -13.80 8.22
N ASN A 166 -9.48 -14.18 9.29
CA ASN A 166 -8.84 -14.47 10.56
C ASN A 166 -7.99 -15.74 10.39
N VAL A 167 -6.73 -15.70 10.84
CA VAL A 167 -5.78 -16.84 10.92
C VAL A 167 -6.44 -18.14 11.44
N PHE A 168 -7.48 -18.01 12.26
CA PHE A 168 -8.28 -19.11 12.81
C PHE A 168 -9.19 -19.81 11.77
N ALA A 169 -9.71 -19.10 10.77
CA ALA A 169 -10.56 -19.66 9.72
C ALA A 169 -9.75 -20.48 8.69
N LEU A 170 -8.51 -20.07 8.40
CA LEU A 170 -7.59 -20.81 7.53
C LEU A 170 -7.09 -22.10 8.19
N HIS A 171 -6.84 -22.12 9.51
CA HIS A 171 -6.53 -23.38 10.21
C HIS A 171 -7.72 -24.36 10.20
N SER A 172 -8.95 -23.86 10.27
CA SER A 172 -10.16 -24.69 10.13
C SER A 172 -10.37 -25.20 8.69
N SER A 173 -10.02 -24.41 7.67
CA SER A 173 -10.13 -24.83 6.25
C SER A 173 -9.01 -25.79 5.82
N TYR A 174 -7.76 -25.58 6.28
CA TYR A 174 -6.67 -26.55 6.06
C TYR A 174 -6.87 -27.84 6.87
N GLY A 175 -7.45 -27.75 8.07
CA GLY A 175 -7.88 -28.92 8.85
C GLY A 175 -9.02 -29.72 8.19
N SER A 176 -9.90 -29.05 7.44
CA SER A 176 -11.01 -29.70 6.72
C SER A 176 -10.59 -30.28 5.36
N LEU A 177 -9.62 -29.67 4.67
CA LEU A 177 -9.02 -30.23 3.44
C LEU A 177 -8.07 -31.41 3.72
N GLY A 178 -7.45 -31.46 4.89
CA GLY A 178 -6.63 -32.59 5.34
C GLY A 178 -7.42 -33.84 5.77
N GLN A 179 -8.73 -33.75 5.97
CA GLN A 179 -9.60 -34.90 6.28
C GLN A 179 -10.37 -35.45 5.08
N MET A 180 -10.31 -34.81 3.90
CA MET A 180 -10.97 -35.32 2.68
C MET A 180 -9.99 -36.08 1.75
N GLN A 181 -8.93 -36.65 2.32
CA GLN A 181 -7.95 -37.50 1.62
C GLN A 181 -7.54 -38.76 2.42
N VAL A 182 -8.32 -39.13 3.43
CA VAL A 182 -8.25 -40.42 4.10
C VAL A 182 -9.68 -40.93 4.34
N ASP A 183 -10.30 -41.39 3.26
CA ASP A 183 -11.31 -42.46 3.21
C ASP A 183 -11.47 -42.90 1.74
#